data_AF-A0A814V6V2-F1
#
_entry.id   AF-A0A814V6V2-F1
#
_cell.length_a   1.000
_cell.length_b   1.000
_cell.length_c   1.000
_cell.angle_alpha   90.00
_cell.angle_beta   90.00
_cell.angle_gamma   90.00
#
_symmetry.space_group_name_H-M   'P 1'
#
loop_
_entity.id
_entity.type
_entity.pdbx_description
1 polymer ?
#
loop_
_entity_poly.entity_id
_entity_poly.type
_entity_poly.pdbx_seq_one_letter_code
_entity_poly.pdbx_strand_id
1 'polypeptide(L)'
;MISLKRVGFKFFRCILGLSIIIPITLLFYKTPKILTSPPKFTVQSLPVSYLSSTTSPTSTASSPTSAATPPPASNYSKNLSNNTRRFAIFSSSIHSKLRSYIFYTPIAAAAWQRIGYDVIVVFAGDFTKKSNASLSPQLNVSRTFLKRLGAYVINFQCDISYSIKISQLVRIFAGFLPDTIINDTDYILTTDSDIIPILKQDYELKENTDGFIFNAFCCGIYQRRNKTYDMYPMSHICLPKQFWRNIFLESIQRQELVKSNLSLSDSILLSDKAPFSIDTINLYTRHEFRQIYDSNMTKGDTAWYMDQVYSSMLLNDYCEKHSNIKIDKRKHDSKRLDPNLPFHMWEPSRLKTYGDAHVIHDEIFGSYRWLSFKNLLYFLFNSSLANDFNDYYKQFTLLLRDKPNDH
;
A
#
# COMPACT_ATOMS: atom_id res chain seq x y z
N MET A 1 9.30 53.25 -0.96
CA MET A 1 9.97 51.97 -1.27
C MET A 1 9.91 51.10 -0.01
N ILE A 2 9.00 50.14 0.02
CA ILE A 2 8.88 49.14 1.10
C ILE A 2 9.11 47.79 0.43
N SER A 3 9.98 46.95 1.00
CA SER A 3 9.91 45.51 0.77
C SER A 3 10.30 44.76 2.04
N LEU A 4 9.32 44.02 2.54
CA LEU A 4 9.30 43.28 3.79
C LEU A 4 10.02 41.94 3.69
N LYS A 5 10.58 41.58 4.85
CA LYS A 5 10.95 40.22 5.30
C LYS A 5 9.84 39.20 4.98
N ARG A 6 10.22 38.03 4.45
CA ARG A 6 9.39 36.81 4.47
C ARG A 6 9.88 35.89 5.58
N VAL A 7 9.00 35.66 6.55
CA VAL A 7 9.04 34.56 7.53
C VAL A 7 7.72 33.81 7.40
N GLY A 8 7.81 32.48 7.33
CA GLY A 8 6.81 31.56 7.88
C GLY A 8 5.56 31.26 7.05
N PHE A 9 5.56 30.12 6.36
CA PHE A 9 4.34 29.42 5.97
C PHE A 9 3.80 28.63 7.17
N LYS A 10 2.59 28.93 7.62
CA LYS A 10 1.79 28.13 8.55
C LYS A 10 0.43 27.81 7.92
N PHE A 11 -0.04 26.61 8.24
CA PHE A 11 -1.26 25.93 7.80
C PHE A 11 -2.58 26.61 8.24
N PHE A 12 -3.65 26.21 7.52
CA PHE A 12 -5.10 26.24 7.81
C PHE A 12 -5.85 27.58 7.86
N ARG A 13 -6.86 27.70 6.99
CA ARG A 13 -8.16 28.33 7.33
C ARG A 13 -9.31 27.72 6.52
N CYS A 14 -10.27 27.16 7.24
CA CYS A 14 -11.65 26.94 6.80
C CYS A 14 -12.31 28.26 6.40
N ILE A 15 -13.16 28.23 5.37
CA ILE A 15 -14.32 29.13 5.23
C ILE A 15 -15.54 28.33 4.77
N LEU A 16 -16.63 28.55 5.50
CA LEU A 16 -18.00 28.11 5.28
C LEU A 16 -18.62 28.71 4.00
N GLY A 17 -19.53 27.93 3.40
CA GLY A 17 -20.86 28.41 2.99
C GLY A 17 -20.95 29.25 1.73
N LEU A 18 -21.42 28.62 0.64
CA LEU A 18 -22.35 29.26 -0.28
C LEU A 18 -23.10 28.21 -1.10
N SER A 19 -24.40 28.16 -0.85
CA SER A 19 -25.39 27.42 -1.64
C SER A 19 -25.41 27.98 -3.06
N ILE A 20 -25.07 27.15 -4.05
CA ILE A 20 -25.33 27.44 -5.46
C ILE A 20 -26.23 26.33 -6.00
N ILE A 21 -27.46 26.73 -6.32
CA ILE A 21 -28.43 25.96 -7.09
C ILE A 21 -27.88 25.89 -8.54
N ILE A 22 -27.62 24.68 -9.04
CA ILE A 22 -27.27 24.44 -10.45
C ILE A 22 -28.46 23.72 -11.11
N PRO A 23 -28.93 24.17 -12.29
CA PRO A 23 -30.07 23.56 -12.97
C PRO A 23 -29.69 22.19 -13.54
N ILE A 24 -30.60 21.23 -13.35
CA ILE A 24 -30.54 19.88 -13.90
C ILE A 24 -30.65 19.98 -15.42
N THR A 25 -29.55 19.67 -16.12
CA THR A 25 -29.59 19.35 -17.55
C THR A 25 -29.42 17.83 -17.69
N LEU A 26 -30.49 17.14 -18.07
CA LEU A 26 -30.46 15.73 -18.44
C LEU A 26 -29.64 15.56 -19.73
N LEU A 27 -28.45 14.98 -19.61
CA LEU A 27 -27.65 14.51 -20.74
C LEU A 27 -27.59 12.99 -20.69
N PHE A 28 -28.32 12.35 -21.60
CA PHE A 28 -28.20 10.93 -21.89
C PHE A 28 -26.84 10.67 -22.56
N TYR A 29 -25.92 10.01 -21.86
CA TYR A 29 -24.68 9.51 -22.47
C TYR A 29 -24.69 7.99 -22.58
N LYS A 30 -24.43 7.52 -23.81
CA LYS A 30 -24.16 6.13 -24.17
C LYS A 30 -23.00 5.57 -23.33
N THR A 31 -23.19 4.37 -22.80
CA THR A 31 -22.17 3.55 -22.15
C THR A 31 -21.05 3.17 -23.12
N PRO A 32 -19.76 3.32 -22.76
CA PRO A 32 -18.66 2.76 -23.55
C PRO A 32 -18.55 1.25 -23.31
N LYS A 33 -18.25 0.52 -24.40
CA LYS A 33 -18.00 -0.93 -24.41
C LYS A 33 -16.84 -1.29 -23.48
N ILE A 34 -17.11 -2.18 -22.54
CA ILE A 34 -16.12 -2.84 -21.68
C ILE A 34 -15.29 -3.79 -22.55
N LEU A 35 -13.96 -3.68 -22.47
CA LEU A 35 -13.02 -4.61 -23.10
C LEU A 35 -13.10 -5.96 -22.38
N THR A 36 -13.62 -6.97 -23.09
CA THR A 36 -13.76 -8.35 -22.63
C THR A 36 -12.47 -9.12 -22.87
N SER A 37 -11.51 -9.03 -21.97
CA SER A 37 -10.53 -10.11 -21.79
C SER A 37 -10.03 -10.10 -20.34
N PRO A 38 -10.14 -11.21 -19.60
CA PRO A 38 -9.66 -11.27 -18.24
C PRO A 38 -8.13 -11.09 -18.19
N PRO A 39 -7.59 -10.35 -17.21
CA PRO A 39 -6.13 -10.24 -17.04
C PRO A 39 -5.54 -11.61 -16.66
N LYS A 40 -4.46 -12.00 -17.33
CA LYS A 40 -3.64 -13.15 -16.94
C LYS A 40 -2.80 -12.76 -15.72
N PHE A 41 -3.13 -13.32 -14.57
CA PHE A 41 -2.28 -13.24 -13.39
C PHE A 41 -1.03 -14.08 -13.60
N THR A 42 0.16 -13.46 -13.50
CA THR A 42 1.42 -14.21 -13.34
C THR A 42 1.93 -13.96 -11.94
N VAL A 43 1.58 -14.86 -11.01
CA VAL A 43 2.25 -14.96 -9.72
C VAL A 43 3.54 -15.73 -9.97
N GLN A 44 4.69 -15.07 -9.94
CA GLN A 44 5.97 -15.78 -9.87
C GLN A 44 6.21 -16.18 -8.42
N SER A 45 5.66 -17.32 -8.00
CA SER A 45 6.17 -18.09 -6.86
C SER A 45 7.04 -19.21 -7.41
N LEU A 46 8.29 -19.29 -6.95
CA LEU A 46 9.15 -20.46 -7.19
C LEU A 46 9.48 -21.10 -5.84
N PRO A 47 9.50 -22.44 -5.75
CA PRO A 47 9.74 -23.13 -4.50
C PRO A 47 11.19 -22.97 -4.06
N VAL A 48 11.38 -22.60 -2.80
CA VAL A 48 12.66 -22.74 -2.09
C VAL A 48 12.79 -24.23 -1.75
N SER A 49 13.64 -24.95 -2.47
CA SER A 49 13.97 -26.35 -2.14
C SER A 49 15.13 -26.36 -1.15
N TYR A 50 14.85 -26.78 0.07
CA TYR A 50 15.86 -27.29 0.99
C TYR A 50 15.91 -28.82 0.88
N LEU A 51 17.13 -29.34 0.71
CA LEU A 51 17.46 -30.75 0.82
C LEU A 51 17.08 -31.28 2.21
N SER A 52 16.25 -32.32 2.26
CA SER A 52 16.38 -33.38 3.27
C SER A 52 15.70 -34.66 2.79
N SER A 53 16.38 -35.77 3.06
CA SER A 53 16.14 -37.12 2.59
C SER A 53 15.10 -37.89 3.43
N THR A 54 14.26 -38.65 2.72
CA THR A 54 13.69 -39.97 3.06
C THR A 54 13.04 -40.19 4.44
N THR A 55 11.73 -40.45 4.47
CA THR A 55 11.13 -41.81 4.49
C THR A 55 9.59 -41.70 4.47
N SER A 56 8.94 -42.59 3.71
CA SER A 56 7.48 -42.84 3.73
C SER A 56 7.17 -44.05 4.63
N PRO A 57 5.91 -44.24 5.10
CA PRO A 57 4.96 -45.04 4.29
C PRO A 57 3.45 -44.67 4.39
N THR A 58 2.80 -44.80 3.22
CA THR A 58 1.45 -45.33 2.84
C THR A 58 0.10 -45.02 3.55
N SER A 59 -0.90 -44.83 2.66
CA SER A 59 -2.36 -45.14 2.73
C SER A 59 -3.26 -44.19 3.55
N THR A 60 -4.50 -43.83 3.20
CA THR A 60 -5.49 -44.34 2.21
C THR A 60 -6.53 -43.24 1.92
N ALA A 61 -7.21 -43.34 0.77
CA ALA A 61 -8.22 -42.41 0.28
C ALA A 61 -9.61 -42.56 0.91
N SER A 62 -10.35 -41.46 1.04
CA SER A 62 -11.82 -41.41 0.86
C SER A 62 -12.33 -39.95 0.81
N SER A 63 -13.12 -39.62 -0.22
CA SER A 63 -14.08 -38.50 -0.28
C SER A 63 -15.51 -39.10 -0.24
N PRO A 64 -16.64 -38.35 -0.26
CA PRO A 64 -16.83 -36.89 -0.28
C PRO A 64 -18.00 -36.35 0.61
N THR A 65 -18.26 -35.04 0.47
CA THR A 65 -19.53 -34.29 0.69
C THR A 65 -20.01 -33.90 2.09
N SER A 66 -19.97 -32.59 2.38
CA SER A 66 -21.16 -31.82 2.82
C SER A 66 -20.90 -30.31 2.73
N ALA A 67 -21.84 -29.56 2.16
CA ALA A 67 -21.85 -28.11 2.10
C ALA A 67 -21.87 -27.50 3.52
N ALA A 68 -20.89 -26.66 3.83
CA ALA A 68 -20.78 -26.00 5.13
C ALA A 68 -21.14 -24.51 5.02
N THR A 69 -22.17 -24.14 5.76
CA THR A 69 -22.57 -22.78 6.14
C THR A 69 -21.39 -22.05 6.81
N PRO A 70 -21.17 -20.74 6.59
CA PRO A 70 -20.08 -20.02 7.23
C PRO A 70 -20.26 -20.00 8.76
N PRO A 71 -19.19 -20.20 9.55
CA PRO A 71 -19.30 -20.22 11.00
C PRO A 71 -19.49 -18.80 11.56
N PRO A 72 -20.20 -18.65 12.70
CA PRO A 72 -20.38 -17.36 13.36
C PRO A 72 -19.07 -16.84 13.95
N ALA A 73 -18.87 -15.53 13.83
CA ALA A 73 -17.74 -14.81 14.38
C ALA A 73 -17.84 -14.66 15.90
N SER A 74 -17.49 -15.69 16.66
CA SER A 74 -17.19 -15.55 18.09
C SER A 74 -16.53 -16.81 18.66
N ASN A 75 -15.20 -16.75 18.82
CA ASN A 75 -14.41 -17.34 19.93
C ASN A 75 -12.92 -17.36 19.53
N TYR A 76 -12.28 -16.18 19.50
CA TYR A 76 -10.83 -16.08 19.40
C TYR A 76 -10.23 -15.96 20.81
N SER A 77 -9.82 -17.09 21.38
CA SER A 77 -8.91 -17.11 22.53
C SER A 77 -7.50 -16.78 22.03
N LYS A 78 -7.05 -15.54 22.27
CA LYS A 78 -5.74 -15.03 21.83
C LYS A 78 -4.65 -15.41 22.83
N ASN A 79 -3.96 -16.52 22.57
CA ASN A 79 -2.54 -16.60 22.86
C ASN A 79 -1.81 -16.19 21.58
N LEU A 80 -1.15 -15.02 21.56
CA LEU A 80 -0.20 -14.67 20.49
C LEU A 80 0.97 -15.66 20.57
N SER A 81 0.83 -16.80 19.89
CA SER A 81 1.96 -17.70 19.68
C SER A 81 3.05 -16.96 18.88
N ASN A 82 4.31 -17.34 19.07
CA ASN A 82 5.47 -16.87 18.29
C ASN A 82 5.37 -17.13 16.75
N ASN A 83 4.21 -17.54 16.23
CA ASN A 83 3.99 -18.00 14.87
C ASN A 83 3.05 -17.12 14.03
N THR A 84 2.62 -15.95 14.51
CA THR A 84 1.78 -15.06 13.71
C THR A 84 2.61 -14.38 12.62
N ARG A 85 2.35 -14.72 11.35
CA ARG A 85 3.03 -14.09 10.21
C ARG A 85 2.54 -12.66 10.02
N ARG A 86 3.45 -11.78 9.61
CA ARG A 86 3.21 -10.36 9.43
C ARG A 86 3.77 -9.94 8.09
N PHE A 87 3.00 -9.14 7.35
CA PHE A 87 3.34 -8.67 6.03
C PHE A 87 3.27 -7.15 5.96
N ALA A 88 4.26 -6.53 5.34
CA ALA A 88 4.17 -5.14 4.90
C ALA A 88 3.79 -5.14 3.42
N ILE A 89 2.73 -4.40 3.06
CA ILE A 89 2.32 -4.18 1.68
C ILE A 89 2.47 -2.72 1.29
N PHE A 90 3.18 -2.50 0.18
CA PHE A 90 3.29 -1.20 -0.45
C PHE A 90 3.33 -1.36 -1.96
N SER A 91 3.18 -0.24 -2.65
CA SER A 91 2.91 -0.21 -4.07
C SER A 91 3.63 0.95 -4.72
N SER A 92 3.95 0.77 -6.00
CA SER A 92 4.60 1.79 -6.81
C SER A 92 4.01 1.79 -8.21
N SER A 93 3.71 2.97 -8.74
CA SER A 93 3.36 3.11 -10.14
C SER A 93 4.63 3.01 -10.99
N ILE A 94 4.61 2.12 -11.97
CA ILE A 94 5.69 2.04 -12.96
C ILE A 94 5.69 3.24 -13.91
N HIS A 95 4.60 4.01 -13.97
CA HIS A 95 4.50 5.19 -14.83
C HIS A 95 4.65 6.51 -14.04
N SER A 96 5.12 6.43 -12.80
CA SER A 96 5.47 7.62 -12.02
C SER A 96 6.59 8.42 -12.72
N LYS A 97 6.45 9.75 -12.75
CA LYS A 97 7.53 10.65 -13.17
C LYS A 97 8.71 10.63 -12.19
N LEU A 98 8.41 10.41 -10.91
CA LEU A 98 9.41 10.24 -9.85
C LEU A 98 9.90 8.80 -9.87
N ARG A 99 11.16 8.62 -10.28
CA ARG A 99 11.80 7.30 -10.42
C ARG A 99 12.21 6.72 -9.07
N SER A 100 12.40 7.58 -8.09
CA SER A 100 12.69 7.25 -6.69
C SER A 100 11.73 6.22 -6.10
N TYR A 101 10.43 6.25 -6.40
CA TYR A 101 9.50 5.25 -5.84
C TYR A 101 9.83 3.81 -6.25
N ILE A 102 10.20 3.58 -7.51
CA ILE A 102 10.64 2.26 -7.97
C ILE A 102 12.00 1.92 -7.33
N PHE A 103 12.91 2.90 -7.31
CA PHE A 103 14.24 2.76 -6.72
C PHE A 103 14.19 2.30 -5.26
N TYR A 104 13.32 2.88 -4.42
CA TYR A 104 13.26 2.56 -3.00
C TYR A 104 12.59 1.23 -2.70
N THR A 105 11.83 0.63 -3.63
CA THR A 105 11.09 -0.61 -3.34
C THR A 105 11.92 -1.74 -2.73
N PRO A 106 13.16 -2.06 -3.19
CA PRO A 106 13.93 -3.13 -2.57
C PRO A 106 14.54 -2.72 -1.23
N ILE A 107 14.83 -1.43 -1.05
CA ILE A 107 15.39 -0.89 0.19
C ILE A 107 14.33 -0.89 1.30
N ALA A 108 13.12 -0.42 0.98
CA ALA A 108 11.97 -0.48 1.87
C ALA A 108 11.63 -1.93 2.23
N ALA A 109 11.64 -2.84 1.25
CA ALA A 109 11.41 -4.26 1.49
C ALA A 109 12.39 -4.85 2.52
N ALA A 110 13.70 -4.65 2.31
CA ALA A 110 14.71 -5.13 3.26
C ALA A 110 14.55 -4.50 4.65
N ALA A 111 14.17 -3.23 4.73
CA ALA A 111 13.96 -2.54 6.01
C ALA A 111 12.78 -3.12 6.79
N TRP A 112 11.67 -3.46 6.12
CA TRP A 112 10.53 -4.14 6.74
C TRP A 112 10.88 -5.58 7.16
N GLN A 113 11.60 -6.33 6.32
CA GLN A 113 12.06 -7.68 6.65
C GLN A 113 12.95 -7.71 7.89
N ARG A 114 13.86 -6.73 8.01
CA ARG A 114 14.73 -6.58 9.18
C ARG A 114 13.96 -6.50 10.49
N ILE A 115 12.78 -5.87 10.50
CA ILE A 115 11.94 -5.74 11.70
C ILE A 115 10.88 -6.84 11.83
N GLY A 116 10.95 -7.88 10.99
CA GLY A 116 10.19 -9.11 11.10
C GLY A 116 8.87 -9.13 10.34
N TYR A 117 8.79 -8.40 9.22
CA TYR A 117 7.68 -8.43 8.27
C TYR A 117 8.11 -9.07 6.94
N ASP A 118 7.38 -10.07 6.47
CA ASP A 118 7.43 -10.46 5.06
C ASP A 118 6.91 -9.30 4.20
N VAL A 119 7.26 -9.25 2.91
CA VAL A 119 6.96 -8.07 2.08
C VAL A 119 6.23 -8.43 0.81
N ILE A 120 5.17 -7.67 0.53
CA ILE A 120 4.41 -7.71 -0.71
C ILE A 120 4.59 -6.35 -1.41
N VAL A 121 5.20 -6.37 -2.60
CA VAL A 121 5.38 -5.19 -3.45
C VAL A 121 4.45 -5.29 -4.64
N VAL A 122 3.57 -4.31 -4.80
CA VAL A 122 2.67 -4.23 -5.95
C VAL A 122 3.15 -3.16 -6.92
N PHE A 123 3.57 -3.57 -8.11
CA PHE A 123 3.83 -2.64 -9.22
C PHE A 123 2.56 -2.46 -10.04
N ALA A 124 2.06 -1.23 -10.12
CA ALA A 124 0.85 -0.90 -10.89
C ALA A 124 1.19 -0.19 -12.19
N GLY A 125 0.62 -0.64 -13.30
CA GLY A 125 0.73 0.05 -14.59
C GLY A 125 0.56 -0.84 -15.80
N ASP A 126 0.70 -0.21 -16.96
CA ASP A 126 0.65 -0.90 -18.25
C ASP A 126 1.99 -1.56 -18.58
N PHE A 127 2.05 -2.89 -18.47
CA PHE A 127 3.24 -3.69 -18.78
C PHE A 127 3.35 -4.07 -20.26
N THR A 128 2.34 -3.76 -21.07
CA THR A 128 2.32 -4.11 -22.51
C THR A 128 2.99 -3.05 -23.38
N LYS A 129 3.08 -1.80 -22.91
CA LYS A 129 3.67 -0.70 -23.66
C LYS A 129 5.20 -0.74 -23.63
N LYS A 130 5.78 -0.96 -24.81
CA LYS A 130 7.23 -0.96 -25.05
C LYS A 130 7.90 0.42 -24.87
N SER A 131 7.14 1.52 -24.83
CA SER A 131 7.67 2.91 -24.83
C SER A 131 8.46 3.32 -23.57
N ASN A 132 8.64 2.41 -22.63
CA ASN A 132 9.41 2.60 -21.40
C ASN A 132 10.79 1.93 -21.50
N ALA A 133 11.50 2.08 -22.62
CA ALA A 133 12.78 1.42 -22.86
C ALA A 133 13.86 1.69 -21.77
N SER A 134 13.75 2.79 -21.01
CA SER A 134 14.60 3.07 -19.83
C SER A 134 13.98 2.64 -18.50
N LEU A 135 12.66 2.70 -18.36
CA LEU A 135 11.97 2.34 -17.12
C LEU A 135 11.77 0.82 -16.98
N SER A 136 11.71 0.07 -18.08
CA SER A 136 11.71 -1.39 -18.08
C SER A 136 13.03 -1.96 -17.51
N PRO A 137 14.23 -1.50 -17.93
CA PRO A 137 15.49 -1.86 -17.28
C PRO A 137 15.53 -1.50 -15.79
N GLN A 138 15.16 -0.27 -15.41
CA GLN A 138 15.19 0.17 -14.00
C GLN A 138 14.27 -0.68 -13.13
N LEU A 139 13.04 -0.92 -13.59
CA LEU A 139 12.09 -1.80 -12.93
C LEU A 139 12.62 -3.23 -12.82
N ASN A 140 13.31 -3.74 -13.85
CA ASN A 140 13.90 -5.09 -13.82
C ASN A 140 15.03 -5.20 -12.80
N VAL A 141 15.87 -4.15 -12.66
CA VAL A 141 16.89 -4.11 -11.61
C VAL A 141 16.24 -4.16 -10.22
N SER A 142 15.21 -3.35 -9.97
CA SER A 142 14.47 -3.38 -8.69
C SER A 142 13.79 -4.73 -8.43
N ARG A 143 13.14 -5.32 -9.45
CA ARG A 143 12.51 -6.66 -9.35
C ARG A 143 13.52 -7.77 -9.08
N THR A 144 14.67 -7.72 -9.73
CA THR A 144 15.73 -8.71 -9.52
C THR A 144 16.22 -8.66 -8.08
N PHE A 145 16.39 -7.45 -7.53
CA PHE A 145 16.78 -7.26 -6.14
C PHE A 145 15.68 -7.72 -5.17
N LEU A 146 14.42 -7.37 -5.42
CA LEU A 146 13.26 -7.85 -4.63
C LEU A 146 13.16 -9.38 -4.62
N LYS A 147 13.39 -10.03 -5.77
CA LYS A 147 13.41 -11.49 -5.86
C LYS A 147 14.51 -12.11 -5.01
N ARG A 148 15.72 -11.51 -5.01
CA ARG A 148 16.82 -11.95 -4.14
C ARG A 148 16.50 -11.81 -2.65
N LEU A 149 15.74 -10.78 -2.29
CA LEU A 149 15.25 -10.57 -0.92
C LEU A 149 14.10 -11.52 -0.53
N GLY A 150 13.55 -12.29 -1.47
CA GLY A 150 12.40 -13.16 -1.21
C GLY A 150 11.07 -12.39 -1.02
N ALA A 151 10.98 -11.16 -1.52
CA ALA A 151 9.73 -10.40 -1.49
C ALA A 151 8.72 -10.95 -2.51
N TYR A 152 7.43 -10.92 -2.16
CA TYR A 152 6.35 -11.22 -3.10
C TYR A 152 6.15 -10.02 -4.03
N VAL A 153 6.32 -10.22 -5.34
CA VAL A 153 6.15 -9.16 -6.34
C VAL A 153 4.88 -9.43 -7.14
N ILE A 154 3.94 -8.48 -7.09
CA ILE A 154 2.68 -8.53 -7.84
C ILE A 154 2.71 -7.46 -8.93
N ASN A 155 2.49 -7.88 -10.17
CA ASN A 155 2.32 -6.98 -11.30
C ASN A 155 0.83 -6.75 -11.53
N PHE A 156 0.37 -5.53 -11.30
CA PHE A 156 -1.02 -5.15 -11.38
C PHE A 156 -1.27 -4.36 -12.67
N GLN A 157 -1.74 -5.05 -13.71
CA GLN A 157 -1.96 -4.47 -15.04
C GLN A 157 -3.08 -3.43 -14.98
N CYS A 158 -2.78 -2.21 -15.41
CA CYS A 158 -3.77 -1.15 -15.56
C CYS A 158 -3.35 -0.14 -16.63
N ASP A 159 -4.27 0.71 -17.07
CA ASP A 159 -3.93 1.81 -17.97
C ASP A 159 -2.96 2.81 -17.32
N ILE A 160 -2.11 3.43 -18.15
CA ILE A 160 -1.11 4.42 -17.71
C ILE A 160 -1.77 5.54 -16.88
N SER A 161 -2.90 6.06 -17.34
CA SER A 161 -3.64 7.16 -16.69
C SER A 161 -4.13 6.82 -15.28
N TYR A 162 -4.31 5.54 -14.97
CA TYR A 162 -4.77 5.07 -13.66
C TYR A 162 -3.64 4.56 -12.77
N SER A 163 -2.44 4.33 -13.31
CA SER A 163 -1.33 3.67 -12.60
C SER A 163 -1.00 4.27 -11.23
N ILE A 164 -0.89 5.60 -11.12
CA ILE A 164 -0.60 6.26 -9.84
C ILE A 164 -1.78 6.08 -8.87
N LYS A 165 -3.01 6.26 -9.34
CA LYS A 165 -4.23 6.12 -8.54
C LYS A 165 -4.39 4.69 -8.00
N ILE A 166 -4.22 3.70 -8.87
CA ILE A 166 -4.24 2.28 -8.50
C ILE A 166 -3.11 1.98 -7.53
N SER A 167 -1.91 2.53 -7.74
CA SER A 167 -0.80 2.33 -6.79
C SER A 167 -1.09 2.90 -5.39
N GLN A 168 -1.98 3.87 -5.22
CA GLN A 168 -2.38 4.31 -3.87
C GLN A 168 -3.46 3.42 -3.27
N LEU A 169 -4.45 3.02 -4.09
CA LEU A 169 -5.63 2.28 -3.63
C LEU A 169 -5.39 0.79 -3.36
N VAL A 170 -4.51 0.15 -4.13
CA VAL A 170 -4.40 -1.32 -4.20
C VAL A 170 -4.13 -1.98 -2.85
N ARG A 171 -3.37 -1.31 -1.97
CA ARG A 171 -3.04 -1.81 -0.62
C ARG A 171 -4.25 -1.91 0.32
N ILE A 172 -5.31 -1.12 0.13
CA ILE A 172 -6.53 -1.20 0.96
C ILE A 172 -7.24 -2.53 0.70
N PHE A 173 -7.13 -3.04 -0.52
CA PHE A 173 -7.76 -4.28 -0.96
C PHE A 173 -6.94 -5.54 -0.59
N ALA A 174 -5.95 -5.43 0.30
CA ALA A 174 -5.07 -6.53 0.66
C ALA A 174 -5.82 -7.74 1.27
N GLY A 175 -7.03 -7.54 1.80
CA GLY A 175 -7.90 -8.62 2.25
C GLY A 175 -8.31 -9.62 1.14
N PHE A 176 -8.22 -9.23 -0.12
CA PHE A 176 -8.54 -10.08 -1.28
C PHE A 176 -7.33 -10.79 -1.89
N LEU A 177 -6.13 -10.64 -1.31
CA LEU A 177 -4.96 -11.40 -1.73
C LEU A 177 -5.24 -12.92 -1.63
N PRO A 178 -4.68 -13.75 -2.52
CA PRO A 178 -4.93 -15.19 -2.47
C PRO A 178 -4.30 -15.85 -1.24
N ASP A 179 -4.94 -16.90 -0.72
CA ASP A 179 -4.44 -17.69 0.43
C ASP A 179 -3.10 -18.38 0.15
N THR A 180 -2.72 -18.52 -1.13
CA THR A 180 -1.40 -19.01 -1.54
C THR A 180 -0.26 -18.04 -1.19
N ILE A 181 -0.57 -16.77 -0.88
CA ILE A 181 0.40 -15.77 -0.41
C ILE A 181 0.24 -15.57 1.09
N ILE A 182 -0.99 -15.30 1.53
CA ILE A 182 -1.30 -14.83 2.88
C ILE A 182 -2.61 -15.41 3.38
N ASN A 183 -2.64 -15.91 4.62
CA ASN A 183 -3.83 -16.50 5.23
C ASN A 183 -4.67 -15.47 5.99
N ASP A 184 -5.92 -15.82 6.31
CA ASP A 184 -6.87 -14.93 7.01
C ASP A 184 -6.38 -14.41 8.37
N THR A 185 -5.59 -15.22 9.09
CA THR A 185 -5.03 -14.89 10.41
C THR A 185 -3.72 -14.10 10.34
N ASP A 186 -3.11 -13.98 9.16
CA ASP A 186 -1.87 -13.24 8.98
C ASP A 186 -2.16 -11.74 9.03
N TYR A 187 -1.22 -10.97 9.58
CA TYR A 187 -1.35 -9.51 9.72
C TYR A 187 -0.76 -8.79 8.51
N ILE A 188 -1.44 -7.74 8.05
CA ILE A 188 -1.03 -6.89 6.94
C ILE A 188 -0.92 -5.46 7.44
N LEU A 189 0.28 -4.92 7.36
CA LEU A 189 0.60 -3.51 7.50
C LEU A 189 0.63 -2.84 6.13
N THR A 190 -0.25 -1.87 5.89
CA THR A 190 -0.13 -1.00 4.71
C THR A 190 0.98 0.02 4.93
N THR A 191 1.78 0.29 3.92
CA THR A 191 2.82 1.32 3.97
C THR A 191 3.11 1.98 2.61
N ASP A 192 3.87 3.08 2.60
CA ASP A 192 4.30 3.77 1.38
C ASP A 192 5.69 3.28 0.95
N SER A 193 5.98 3.31 -0.35
CA SER A 193 7.29 2.87 -0.89
C SER A 193 8.47 3.76 -0.48
N ASP A 194 8.20 4.97 0.02
CA ASP A 194 9.17 5.97 0.46
C ASP A 194 9.27 6.09 1.99
N ILE A 195 8.75 5.09 2.72
CA ILE A 195 8.90 5.00 4.18
C ILE A 195 9.80 3.82 4.54
N ILE A 196 10.83 4.09 5.35
CA ILE A 196 11.81 3.10 5.81
C ILE A 196 11.71 2.97 7.34
N PRO A 197 11.28 1.81 7.88
CA PRO A 197 11.21 1.61 9.32
C PRO A 197 12.60 1.53 9.95
N ILE A 198 12.81 2.28 11.03
CA ILE A 198 14.05 2.33 11.81
C ILE A 198 13.91 1.56 13.13
N LEU A 199 12.86 1.80 13.91
CA LEU A 199 12.65 1.14 15.21
C LEU A 199 11.59 0.05 15.11
N LYS A 200 11.98 -1.19 15.44
CA LYS A 200 11.07 -2.34 15.43
C LYS A 200 9.88 -2.15 16.37
N GLN A 201 10.14 -1.68 17.58
CA GLN A 201 9.16 -1.55 18.67
C GLN A 201 7.93 -0.69 18.30
N ASP A 202 8.09 0.28 17.40
CA ASP A 202 7.00 1.17 16.96
C ASP A 202 5.95 0.40 16.13
N TYR A 203 6.33 -0.74 15.55
CA TYR A 203 5.53 -1.58 14.67
C TYR A 203 5.16 -2.93 15.30
N GLU A 204 5.42 -3.14 16.58
CA GLU A 204 5.02 -4.38 17.25
C GLU A 204 3.51 -4.36 17.57
N LEU A 205 2.86 -5.52 17.43
CA LEU A 205 1.48 -5.71 17.89
C LEU A 205 1.46 -5.72 19.41
N LYS A 206 0.51 -5.01 20.02
CA LYS A 206 0.29 -5.11 21.47
C LYS A 206 -0.57 -6.33 21.77
N GLU A 207 -0.37 -6.91 22.94
CA GLU A 207 -1.26 -7.93 23.44
C GLU A 207 -2.70 -7.40 23.54
N ASN A 208 -3.67 -8.29 23.31
CA ASN A 208 -5.10 -7.99 23.42
C ASN A 208 -5.64 -6.93 22.43
N THR A 209 -4.92 -6.64 21.34
CA THR A 209 -5.41 -5.78 20.24
C THR A 209 -5.61 -6.60 18.97
N ASP A 210 -6.55 -6.17 18.13
CA ASP A 210 -6.82 -6.77 16.82
C ASP A 210 -5.93 -6.16 15.73
N GLY A 211 -5.26 -5.06 16.02
CA GLY A 211 -4.36 -4.37 15.10
C GLY A 211 -3.91 -3.03 15.65
N PHE A 212 -3.29 -2.23 14.81
CA PHE A 212 -2.89 -0.87 15.17
C PHE A 212 -2.99 0.09 13.98
N ILE A 213 -3.15 1.38 14.32
CA ILE A 213 -2.99 2.49 13.40
C ILE A 213 -1.91 3.39 13.99
N PHE A 214 -0.77 3.49 13.29
CA PHE A 214 0.30 4.38 13.73
C PHE A 214 0.03 5.80 13.24
N ASN A 215 0.34 6.79 14.07
CA ASN A 215 0.07 8.20 13.80
C ASN A 215 -1.42 8.49 13.51
N ALA A 216 -2.33 7.82 14.24
CA ALA A 216 -3.78 7.84 14.01
C ALA A 216 -4.42 9.24 14.13
N PHE A 217 -3.70 10.23 14.66
CA PHE A 217 -4.21 11.57 14.96
C PHE A 217 -3.60 12.67 14.08
N CYS A 218 -2.87 12.31 13.01
CA CYS A 218 -2.16 13.27 12.15
C CYS A 218 -3.07 14.15 11.29
N CYS A 219 -4.20 13.58 10.89
CA CYS A 219 -4.80 13.90 9.61
C CYS A 219 -6.17 14.58 9.75
N GLY A 220 -6.59 14.85 10.99
CA GLY A 220 -7.80 15.59 11.30
C GLY A 220 -9.07 14.79 11.01
N ILE A 221 -10.16 15.53 10.79
CA ILE A 221 -11.49 14.98 10.57
C ILE A 221 -12.06 15.47 9.22
N TYR A 222 -12.97 14.70 8.64
CA TYR A 222 -13.69 15.07 7.43
C TYR A 222 -15.15 14.62 7.49
N GLN A 223 -16.00 15.21 6.64
CA GLN A 223 -17.41 14.83 6.52
C GLN A 223 -17.66 14.05 5.24
N ARG A 224 -18.42 12.96 5.35
CA ARG A 224 -18.88 12.14 4.22
C ARG A 224 -20.16 11.42 4.63
N ARG A 225 -21.10 11.17 3.73
CA ARG A 225 -22.34 10.41 4.06
C ARG A 225 -23.05 10.90 5.33
N ASN A 226 -23.14 12.22 5.52
CA ASN A 226 -23.75 12.86 6.71
C ASN A 226 -23.12 12.46 8.06
N LYS A 227 -21.87 11.97 8.05
CA LYS A 227 -21.10 11.56 9.23
C LYS A 227 -19.72 12.21 9.21
N THR A 228 -19.18 12.46 10.40
CA THR A 228 -17.80 12.93 10.60
C THR A 228 -16.90 11.72 10.87
N TYR A 229 -15.75 11.68 10.21
CA TYR A 229 -14.78 10.60 10.32
C TYR A 229 -13.42 11.15 10.74
N ASP A 230 -12.72 10.40 11.58
CA ASP A 230 -11.28 10.56 11.77
C ASP A 230 -10.56 10.09 10.50
N MET A 231 -9.65 10.92 9.97
CA MET A 231 -8.77 10.50 8.86
C MET A 231 -7.53 9.81 9.42
N TYR A 232 -7.25 8.60 8.94
CA TYR A 232 -6.08 7.82 9.30
C TYR A 232 -5.03 7.87 8.18
N PRO A 233 -3.73 7.85 8.53
CA PRO A 233 -2.67 7.74 7.54
C PRO A 233 -2.66 6.32 6.97
N MET A 234 -2.60 6.20 5.64
CA MET A 234 -2.52 4.90 4.98
C MET A 234 -1.15 4.22 5.10
N SER A 235 -0.13 4.97 5.51
CA SER A 235 1.24 4.47 5.59
C SER A 235 1.47 3.46 6.71
N HIS A 236 0.54 3.32 7.67
CA HIS A 236 0.76 2.46 8.83
C HIS A 236 -0.52 1.92 9.49
N ILE A 237 -1.32 1.14 8.74
CA ILE A 237 -2.49 0.44 9.29
C ILE A 237 -2.20 -1.06 9.26
N CYS A 238 -2.12 -1.69 10.43
CA CYS A 238 -1.85 -3.11 10.59
C CYS A 238 -3.10 -3.84 11.07
N LEU A 239 -3.65 -4.73 10.24
CA LEU A 239 -4.84 -5.52 10.55
C LEU A 239 -4.70 -6.94 9.99
N PRO A 240 -5.39 -7.94 10.55
CA PRO A 240 -5.51 -9.27 9.96
C PRO A 240 -6.08 -9.19 8.54
N LYS A 241 -5.63 -10.07 7.65
CA LYS A 241 -6.16 -10.17 6.28
C LYS A 241 -7.69 -10.26 6.26
N GLN A 242 -8.27 -11.12 7.12
CA GLN A 242 -9.72 -11.28 7.20
C GLN A 242 -10.42 -9.96 7.53
N PHE A 243 -9.83 -9.15 8.40
CA PHE A 243 -10.35 -7.83 8.75
C PHE A 243 -10.37 -6.92 7.53
N TRP A 244 -9.25 -6.81 6.81
CA TRP A 244 -9.17 -6.04 5.57
C TRP A 244 -10.22 -6.45 4.54
N ARG A 245 -10.61 -7.73 4.49
CA ARG A 245 -11.69 -8.21 3.62
C ARG A 245 -13.07 -7.80 4.15
N ASN A 246 -13.31 -7.99 5.44
CA ASN A 246 -14.61 -7.74 6.06
C ASN A 246 -15.02 -6.26 6.03
N ILE A 247 -14.07 -5.32 6.10
CA ILE A 247 -14.39 -3.89 5.98
C ILE A 247 -15.06 -3.56 4.63
N PHE A 248 -14.79 -4.33 3.57
CA PHE A 248 -15.48 -4.19 2.28
C PHE A 248 -16.76 -5.04 2.21
N LEU A 249 -16.70 -6.28 2.69
CA LEU A 249 -17.84 -7.21 2.62
C LEU A 249 -19.04 -6.76 3.48
N GLU A 250 -18.79 -5.99 4.53
CA GLU A 250 -19.83 -5.47 5.41
C GLU A 250 -20.13 -3.99 5.18
N SER A 251 -19.42 -3.34 4.26
CA SER A 251 -19.56 -1.92 3.96
C SER A 251 -20.95 -1.55 3.42
N ILE A 252 -21.36 -0.31 3.70
CA ILE A 252 -22.57 0.29 3.11
C ILE A 252 -22.44 0.33 1.57
N GLN A 253 -21.24 0.62 1.05
CA GLN A 253 -20.95 0.67 -0.38
C GLN A 253 -21.28 -0.66 -1.06
N ARG A 254 -20.86 -1.79 -0.47
CA ARG A 254 -21.23 -3.10 -1.01
C ARG A 254 -22.73 -3.34 -0.97
N GLN A 255 -23.40 -2.98 0.12
CA GLN A 255 -24.85 -3.16 0.25
C GLN A 255 -25.62 -2.36 -0.81
N GLU A 256 -25.16 -1.16 -1.14
CA GLU A 256 -25.71 -0.33 -2.22
C GLU A 256 -25.49 -0.99 -3.59
N LEU A 257 -24.28 -1.48 -3.84
CA LEU A 257 -23.94 -2.19 -5.09
C LEU A 257 -24.76 -3.48 -5.26
N VAL A 258 -24.94 -4.27 -4.20
CA VAL A 258 -25.73 -5.51 -4.27
C VAL A 258 -27.20 -5.25 -4.66
N LYS A 259 -27.75 -4.11 -4.27
CA LYS A 259 -29.15 -3.75 -4.59
C LYS A 259 -29.37 -3.34 -6.05
N SER A 260 -28.32 -3.06 -6.83
CA SER A 260 -28.44 -2.39 -8.13
C SER A 260 -28.62 -3.31 -9.35
N ASN A 261 -29.33 -4.44 -9.25
CA ASN A 261 -29.50 -5.42 -10.36
C ASN A 261 -28.18 -5.79 -11.05
N LEU A 262 -27.31 -6.49 -10.32
CA LEU A 262 -25.95 -6.80 -10.74
C LEU A 262 -25.87 -7.86 -11.84
N SER A 263 -24.87 -7.69 -12.70
CA SER A 263 -24.43 -8.76 -13.60
C SER A 263 -23.79 -9.92 -12.79
N LEU A 264 -23.72 -11.12 -13.40
CA LEU A 264 -23.00 -12.24 -12.78
C LEU A 264 -21.54 -11.89 -12.48
N SER A 265 -20.87 -11.16 -13.37
CA SER A 265 -19.49 -10.69 -13.13
C SER A 265 -19.40 -9.81 -11.89
N ASP A 266 -20.31 -8.86 -11.70
CA ASP A 266 -20.27 -7.97 -10.53
C ASP A 266 -20.57 -8.73 -9.24
N SER A 267 -21.42 -9.76 -9.30
CA SER A 267 -21.68 -10.61 -8.13
C SER A 267 -20.43 -11.30 -7.60
N ILE A 268 -19.50 -11.72 -8.49
CA ILE A 268 -18.22 -12.31 -8.11
C ILE A 268 -17.30 -11.25 -7.48
N LEU A 269 -17.24 -10.05 -8.07
CA LEU A 269 -16.41 -8.95 -7.56
C LEU A 269 -16.87 -8.43 -6.17
N LEU A 270 -18.10 -8.73 -5.77
CA LEU A 270 -18.68 -8.36 -4.47
C LEU A 270 -18.77 -9.55 -3.51
N SER A 271 -18.15 -10.68 -3.84
CA SER A 271 -18.13 -11.89 -3.00
C SER A 271 -16.90 -11.94 -2.10
N ASP A 272 -16.92 -12.84 -1.13
CA ASP A 272 -15.77 -13.22 -0.30
C ASP A 272 -14.61 -13.86 -1.10
N LYS A 273 -14.91 -14.30 -2.33
CA LYS A 273 -13.99 -14.86 -3.32
C LYS A 273 -13.60 -13.86 -4.40
N ALA A 274 -13.92 -12.57 -4.22
CA ALA A 274 -13.54 -11.54 -5.17
C ALA A 274 -12.02 -11.56 -5.39
N PRO A 275 -11.55 -11.48 -6.65
CA PRO A 275 -10.13 -11.47 -6.93
C PRO A 275 -9.50 -10.15 -6.49
N PHE A 276 -8.22 -10.21 -6.09
CA PHE A 276 -7.37 -9.02 -5.99
C PHE A 276 -7.07 -8.47 -7.38
N SER A 277 -8.01 -7.70 -7.94
CA SER A 277 -8.00 -7.24 -9.33
C SER A 277 -8.38 -5.76 -9.46
N ILE A 278 -8.04 -5.18 -10.61
CA ILE A 278 -8.42 -3.81 -10.93
C ILE A 278 -9.93 -3.64 -11.00
N ASP A 279 -10.66 -4.67 -11.42
CA ASP A 279 -12.12 -4.61 -11.53
C ASP A 279 -12.76 -4.51 -10.14
N THR A 280 -12.24 -5.26 -9.16
CA THR A 280 -12.68 -5.15 -7.76
C THR A 280 -12.41 -3.75 -7.22
N ILE A 281 -11.21 -3.21 -7.43
CA ILE A 281 -10.86 -1.85 -7.00
C ILE A 281 -11.81 -0.83 -7.66
N ASN A 282 -11.91 -0.86 -8.99
CA ASN A 282 -12.75 0.03 -9.78
C ASN A 282 -14.20 0.02 -9.29
N LEU A 283 -14.78 -1.15 -9.08
CA LEU A 283 -16.18 -1.29 -8.69
C LEU A 283 -16.46 -0.57 -7.37
N TYR A 284 -15.64 -0.84 -6.35
CA TYR A 284 -15.80 -0.25 -5.03
C TYR A 284 -15.46 1.25 -4.99
N THR A 285 -14.30 1.64 -5.52
CA THR A 285 -13.81 3.02 -5.39
C THR A 285 -14.56 3.98 -6.30
N ARG A 286 -14.93 3.55 -7.52
CA ARG A 286 -15.69 4.39 -8.44
C ARG A 286 -17.13 4.56 -8.00
N HIS A 287 -17.73 3.60 -7.31
CA HIS A 287 -19.05 3.75 -6.68
C HIS A 287 -19.04 4.89 -5.66
N GLU A 288 -18.06 4.90 -4.76
CA GLU A 288 -17.96 5.93 -3.73
C GLU A 288 -17.49 7.29 -4.29
N PHE A 289 -16.48 7.29 -5.16
CA PHE A 289 -15.76 8.50 -5.57
C PHE A 289 -15.87 8.83 -7.05
N ARG A 290 -16.92 8.40 -7.76
CA ARG A 290 -17.03 8.45 -9.24
C ARG A 290 -16.33 9.63 -9.92
N GLN A 291 -16.67 10.87 -9.54
CA GLN A 291 -16.10 12.08 -10.16
C GLN A 291 -14.58 12.23 -9.90
N ILE A 292 -14.14 11.97 -8.67
CA ILE A 292 -12.72 12.03 -8.25
C ILE A 292 -11.94 10.83 -8.82
N TYR A 293 -12.59 9.67 -8.91
CA TYR A 293 -12.01 8.47 -9.48
C TYR A 293 -11.78 8.60 -10.98
N ASP A 294 -12.68 9.26 -11.70
CA ASP A 294 -12.55 9.47 -13.15
C ASP A 294 -11.68 10.69 -13.49
N SER A 295 -11.29 11.52 -12.51
CA SER A 295 -10.42 12.68 -12.72
C SER A 295 -8.94 12.31 -12.81
N ASN A 296 -8.14 13.22 -13.36
CA ASN A 296 -6.69 13.16 -13.21
C ASN A 296 -6.30 13.29 -11.74
N MET A 297 -5.18 12.68 -11.38
CA MET A 297 -4.66 12.71 -10.02
C MET A 297 -3.34 13.47 -9.98
N THR A 298 -3.34 14.60 -9.29
CA THR A 298 -2.15 15.42 -9.02
C THR A 298 -1.79 15.31 -7.55
N LYS A 299 -0.50 15.35 -7.24
CA LYS A 299 -0.03 15.35 -5.85
C LYS A 299 -0.58 16.57 -5.09
N GLY A 300 -1.24 16.30 -3.97
CA GLY A 300 -1.83 17.33 -3.10
C GLY A 300 -3.32 17.61 -3.34
N ASP A 301 -3.89 17.13 -4.45
CA ASP A 301 -5.32 17.31 -4.73
C ASP A 301 -6.19 16.32 -3.94
N THR A 302 -7.52 16.53 -3.90
CA THR A 302 -8.46 15.64 -3.20
C THR A 302 -8.34 14.18 -3.64
N ALA A 303 -8.09 13.93 -4.94
CA ALA A 303 -7.88 12.58 -5.47
C ALA A 303 -6.65 11.87 -4.87
N TRP A 304 -5.64 12.63 -4.44
CA TRP A 304 -4.40 12.11 -3.86
C TRP A 304 -4.59 11.45 -2.50
N TYR A 305 -5.64 11.86 -1.76
CA TYR A 305 -5.96 11.35 -0.43
C TYR A 305 -7.14 10.36 -0.45
N MET A 306 -7.57 9.94 -1.64
CA MET A 306 -8.73 9.06 -1.79
C MET A 306 -8.54 7.73 -1.06
N ASP A 307 -7.32 7.20 -1.00
CA ASP A 307 -7.00 5.99 -0.25
C ASP A 307 -7.22 6.17 1.26
N GLN A 308 -6.72 7.27 1.84
CA GLN A 308 -6.89 7.65 3.24
C GLN A 308 -8.36 7.89 3.59
N VAL A 309 -9.06 8.66 2.78
CA VAL A 309 -10.50 8.94 2.97
C VAL A 309 -11.31 7.66 2.88
N TYR A 310 -10.99 6.77 1.93
CA TYR A 310 -11.78 5.56 1.74
C TYR A 310 -11.58 4.56 2.87
N SER A 311 -10.33 4.24 3.18
CA SER A 311 -10.00 3.29 4.25
C SER A 311 -10.51 3.77 5.60
N SER A 312 -10.38 5.06 5.90
CA SER A 312 -10.82 5.64 7.17
C SER A 312 -12.33 5.52 7.33
N MET A 313 -13.09 5.78 6.28
CA MET A 313 -14.54 5.61 6.30
C MET A 313 -14.90 4.14 6.58
N LEU A 314 -14.35 3.21 5.80
CA LEU A 314 -14.63 1.78 5.94
C LEU A 314 -14.26 1.24 7.33
N LEU A 315 -13.08 1.63 7.85
CA LEU A 315 -12.60 1.21 9.16
C LEU A 315 -13.46 1.75 10.30
N ASN A 316 -13.83 3.04 10.25
CA ASN A 316 -14.67 3.64 11.28
C ASN A 316 -16.07 3.00 11.32
N ASP A 317 -16.71 2.80 10.15
CA ASP A 317 -18.01 2.15 10.07
C ASP A 317 -17.97 0.71 10.57
N TYR A 318 -16.91 -0.03 10.24
CA TYR A 318 -16.74 -1.40 10.69
C TYR A 318 -16.51 -1.49 12.22
N CYS A 319 -15.65 -0.65 12.78
CA CYS A 319 -15.36 -0.65 14.22
C CYS A 319 -16.58 -0.19 15.05
N GLU A 320 -17.41 0.72 14.53
CA GLU A 320 -18.65 1.13 15.19
C GLU A 320 -19.66 -0.04 15.26
N LYS A 321 -19.76 -0.82 14.19
CA LYS A 321 -20.63 -2.00 14.12
C LYS A 321 -20.14 -3.15 15.02
N HIS A 322 -18.82 -3.27 15.21
CA HIS A 322 -18.18 -4.39 15.91
C HIS A 322 -17.41 -3.90 17.14
N SER A 323 -18.13 -3.57 18.22
CA SER A 323 -17.58 -2.94 19.44
C SER A 323 -16.57 -3.81 20.22
N ASN A 324 -16.50 -5.11 19.93
CA ASN A 324 -15.52 -6.03 20.50
C ASN A 324 -14.12 -5.89 19.88
N ILE A 325 -14.00 -5.19 18.76
CA ILE A 325 -12.74 -4.97 18.07
C ILE A 325 -11.92 -3.89 18.78
N LYS A 326 -10.64 -4.19 19.04
CA LYS A 326 -9.70 -3.30 19.70
C LYS A 326 -8.55 -2.93 18.78
N ILE A 327 -8.62 -1.75 18.16
CA ILE A 327 -7.52 -1.19 17.38
C ILE A 327 -6.68 -0.24 18.24
N ASP A 328 -5.37 -0.50 18.34
CA ASP A 328 -4.43 0.37 19.03
C ASP A 328 -4.14 1.62 18.19
N LYS A 329 -4.80 2.73 18.49
CA LYS A 329 -4.57 4.03 17.84
C LYS A 329 -3.40 4.74 18.52
N ARG A 330 -2.25 4.80 17.86
CA ARG A 330 -1.00 5.32 18.43
C ARG A 330 -0.76 6.77 18.03
N LYS A 331 -0.20 7.55 18.97
CA LYS A 331 0.48 8.81 18.65
C LYS A 331 1.89 8.50 18.15
N HIS A 332 2.50 9.46 17.46
CA HIS A 332 3.88 9.33 17.04
C HIS A 332 4.77 9.51 18.30
N ASP A 333 5.21 8.40 18.89
CA ASP A 333 6.04 8.43 20.10
C ASP A 333 7.52 8.75 19.74
N SER A 334 7.97 8.25 18.59
CA SER A 334 9.27 8.58 18.00
C SER A 334 9.19 9.82 17.10
N LYS A 335 10.29 10.25 16.47
CA LYS A 335 10.25 11.25 15.39
C LYS A 335 10.36 10.57 14.03
N ARG A 336 9.91 11.22 12.97
CA ARG A 336 10.23 10.85 11.59
C ARG A 336 11.50 11.57 11.13
N LEU A 337 12.39 10.82 10.49
CA LEU A 337 13.57 11.39 9.84
C LEU A 337 13.17 11.90 8.46
N ASP A 338 12.92 13.21 8.36
CA ASP A 338 12.53 13.86 7.12
C ASP A 338 13.73 14.26 6.24
N PRO A 339 13.56 14.28 4.90
CA PRO A 339 14.65 14.56 3.95
C PRO A 339 15.12 16.02 3.98
N ASN A 340 14.30 16.90 4.56
CA ASN A 340 14.57 18.32 4.72
C ASN A 340 15.42 18.63 5.97
N LEU A 341 15.69 17.64 6.82
CA LEU A 341 16.53 17.83 7.99
C LEU A 341 18.01 18.01 7.59
N PRO A 342 18.80 18.77 8.38
CA PRO A 342 20.23 18.96 8.11
C PRO A 342 21.01 17.65 8.03
N PHE A 343 22.09 17.63 7.25
CA PHE A 343 22.92 16.42 7.02
C PHE A 343 23.34 15.71 8.32
N HIS A 344 23.73 16.47 9.35
CA HIS A 344 24.17 15.90 10.63
C HIS A 344 23.06 15.10 11.36
N MET A 345 21.79 15.25 10.99
CA MET A 345 20.68 14.44 11.53
C MET A 345 20.66 13.03 10.96
N TRP A 346 21.33 12.80 9.83
CA TRP A 346 21.48 11.50 9.17
C TRP A 346 22.70 10.71 9.68
N GLU A 347 23.38 11.22 10.71
CA GLU A 347 24.51 10.53 11.37
C GLU A 347 24.01 9.34 12.21
N PRO A 348 24.70 8.17 12.19
CA PRO A 348 24.27 6.96 12.88
C PRO A 348 23.93 7.15 14.37
N SER A 349 24.67 8.02 15.06
CA SER A 349 24.46 8.30 16.49
C SER A 349 23.08 8.91 16.81
N ARG A 350 22.43 9.55 15.82
CA ARG A 350 21.12 10.20 15.95
C ARG A 350 19.97 9.35 15.44
N LEU A 351 20.23 8.41 14.53
CA LEU A 351 19.19 7.60 13.90
C LEU A 351 18.36 6.78 14.91
N LYS A 352 18.96 6.40 16.04
CA LYS A 352 18.29 5.65 17.12
C LYS A 352 17.07 6.35 17.75
N THR A 353 16.86 7.65 17.53
CA THR A 353 15.72 8.39 18.07
C THR A 353 14.54 8.52 17.11
N TYR A 354 14.68 8.02 15.88
CA TYR A 354 13.67 8.13 14.83
C TYR A 354 12.99 6.77 14.62
N GLY A 355 11.67 6.76 14.49
CA GLY A 355 10.89 5.53 14.27
C GLY A 355 10.93 5.06 12.82
N ASP A 356 10.86 6.03 11.90
CA ASP A 356 10.96 5.82 10.46
C ASP A 356 11.72 6.97 9.77
N ALA A 357 12.07 6.76 8.51
CA ALA A 357 12.55 7.80 7.60
C ALA A 357 11.58 7.96 6.44
N HIS A 358 11.26 9.22 6.12
CA HIS A 358 10.67 9.58 4.83
C HIS A 358 11.79 9.95 3.89
N VAL A 359 11.91 9.22 2.78
CA VAL A 359 13.07 9.37 1.91
C VAL A 359 12.86 10.46 0.87
N ILE A 360 13.97 11.09 0.46
CA ILE A 360 13.97 12.12 -0.58
C ILE A 360 13.61 11.50 -1.93
N HIS A 361 12.96 12.23 -2.84
CA HIS A 361 12.60 11.69 -4.15
C HIS A 361 13.83 11.60 -5.08
N ASP A 362 13.75 12.14 -6.30
CA ASP A 362 14.76 11.91 -7.34
C ASP A 362 16.11 12.60 -7.05
N GLU A 363 16.17 13.50 -6.05
CA GLU A 363 17.43 14.08 -5.58
C GLU A 363 18.36 13.02 -4.97
N ILE A 364 17.86 11.84 -4.60
CA ILE A 364 18.68 10.70 -4.12
C ILE A 364 19.75 10.28 -5.12
N PHE A 365 19.53 10.53 -6.41
CA PHE A 365 20.46 10.18 -7.47
C PHE A 365 21.67 11.15 -7.55
N GLY A 366 21.66 12.24 -6.78
CA GLY A 366 22.84 13.07 -6.56
C GLY A 366 23.82 12.43 -5.57
N SER A 367 25.12 12.48 -5.87
CA SER A 367 26.19 11.86 -5.06
C SER A 367 26.17 12.30 -3.59
N TYR A 368 25.90 13.58 -3.34
CA TYR A 368 25.80 14.13 -1.99
C TYR A 368 24.64 13.54 -1.19
N ARG A 369 23.45 13.41 -1.81
CA ARG A 369 22.27 12.84 -1.14
C ARG A 369 22.41 11.34 -0.92
N TRP A 370 22.97 10.63 -1.90
CA TRP A 370 23.31 9.21 -1.72
C TRP A 370 24.28 9.00 -0.56
N LEU A 371 25.30 9.87 -0.42
CA LEU A 371 26.25 9.79 0.68
C LEU A 371 25.57 9.92 2.05
N SER A 372 24.63 10.87 2.22
CA SER A 372 23.83 10.96 3.44
C SER A 372 23.01 9.69 3.69
N PHE A 373 22.38 9.18 2.64
CA PHE A 373 21.48 8.03 2.74
C PHE A 373 22.23 6.74 3.08
N LYS A 374 23.49 6.59 2.65
CA LYS A 374 24.34 5.45 3.05
C LYS A 374 24.49 5.34 4.57
N ASN A 375 24.52 6.45 5.31
CA ASN A 375 24.59 6.39 6.77
C ASN A 375 23.38 5.67 7.36
N LEU A 376 22.19 5.88 6.79
CA LEU A 376 20.98 5.13 7.15
C LEU A 376 21.13 3.65 6.77
N LEU A 377 21.63 3.32 5.58
CA LEU A 377 21.82 1.93 5.16
C LEU A 377 22.78 1.16 6.07
N TYR A 378 23.93 1.74 6.43
CA TYR A 378 24.89 1.10 7.35
C TYR A 378 24.41 1.05 8.79
N PHE A 379 23.49 1.93 9.19
CA PHE A 379 22.83 1.85 10.49
C PHE A 379 21.81 0.70 10.53
N LEU A 380 21.05 0.50 9.44
CA LEU A 380 19.99 -0.49 9.37
C LEU A 380 20.50 -1.89 9.08
N PHE A 381 21.53 -2.03 8.24
CA PHE A 381 21.93 -3.31 7.68
C PHE A 381 23.39 -3.64 7.98
N ASN A 382 23.72 -4.94 7.93
CA ASN A 382 25.12 -5.36 7.94
C ASN A 382 25.86 -4.80 6.70
N SER A 383 27.19 -4.75 6.79
CA SER A 383 28.02 -4.15 5.74
C SER A 383 27.85 -4.82 4.38
N SER A 384 27.58 -6.14 4.33
CA SER A 384 27.36 -6.86 3.07
C SER A 384 26.11 -6.34 2.35
N LEU A 385 24.96 -6.32 3.02
CA LEU A 385 23.71 -5.87 2.40
C LEU A 385 23.73 -4.36 2.10
N ALA A 386 24.35 -3.55 2.96
CA ALA A 386 24.55 -2.12 2.68
C ALA A 386 25.41 -1.90 1.43
N ASN A 387 26.45 -2.72 1.22
CA ASN A 387 27.27 -2.69 0.01
C ASN A 387 26.50 -3.15 -1.23
N ASP A 388 25.68 -4.20 -1.12
CA ASP A 388 24.81 -4.63 -2.21
C ASP A 388 23.85 -3.50 -2.64
N PHE A 389 23.34 -2.69 -1.71
CA PHE A 389 22.56 -1.50 -2.03
C PHE A 389 23.37 -0.40 -2.73
N ASN A 390 24.67 -0.27 -2.45
CA ASN A 390 25.55 0.61 -3.22
C ASN A 390 25.68 0.16 -4.67
N ASP A 391 25.81 -1.15 -4.90
CA ASP A 391 25.90 -1.67 -6.26
C ASP A 391 24.56 -1.61 -7.00
N TYR A 392 23.46 -1.84 -6.30
CA TYR A 392 22.10 -1.57 -6.81
C TYR A 392 21.94 -0.11 -7.23
N TYR A 393 22.36 0.85 -6.39
CA TYR A 393 22.33 2.28 -6.73
C TYR A 393 23.14 2.59 -7.99
N LYS A 394 24.36 2.05 -8.13
CA LYS A 394 25.18 2.24 -9.34
C LYS A 394 24.47 1.68 -10.57
N GLN A 395 23.95 0.45 -10.51
CA GLN A 395 23.22 -0.18 -11.62
C GLN A 395 21.98 0.64 -12.01
N PHE A 396 21.19 1.07 -11.03
CA PHE A 396 19.97 1.84 -11.28
C PHE A 396 20.27 3.22 -11.89
N THR A 397 21.34 3.88 -11.43
CA THR A 397 21.73 5.22 -11.90
C THR A 397 22.43 5.22 -13.24
N LEU A 398 23.14 4.15 -13.62
CA LEU A 398 23.67 3.98 -14.98
C LEU A 398 22.53 4.03 -16.00
N LEU A 399 21.41 3.37 -15.69
CA LEU A 399 20.20 3.35 -16.53
C LEU A 399 19.44 4.70 -16.56
N LEU A 400 19.79 5.67 -15.71
CA LEU A 400 19.26 7.04 -15.81
C LEU A 400 19.92 7.82 -16.94
N ARG A 401 21.19 7.50 -17.26
CA ARG A 401 22.05 8.28 -18.16
C ARG A 401 21.82 7.99 -19.64
N ASP A 402 21.15 6.87 -19.97
CA ASP A 402 20.82 6.48 -21.35
C ASP A 402 19.60 7.22 -21.94
N LYS A 403 19.38 8.48 -21.58
CA LYS A 403 18.46 9.33 -22.34
C LYS A 403 19.23 10.04 -23.46
N PRO A 404 18.74 10.02 -24.71
CA PRO A 404 19.14 11.02 -25.70
C PRO A 404 18.87 12.40 -25.11
N ASN A 405 19.81 13.33 -25.30
CA ASN A 405 19.56 14.74 -25.05
C ASN A 405 18.43 15.20 -26.00
N ASP A 406 17.20 15.25 -25.51
CA ASP A 406 16.14 16.00 -26.18
C ASP A 406 16.41 17.49 -25.89
N HIS A 407 17.21 18.10 -26.78
CA HIS A 407 17.29 19.55 -26.97
C HIS A 407 16.13 20.04 -27.84
#